data_AF-A0A0D2MZU5-F1
#
_entry.id   AF-A0A0D2MZU5-F1
#
_cell.length_a   1.000
_cell.length_b   1.000
_cell.length_c   1.000
_cell.angle_alpha   90.00
_cell.angle_beta   90.00
_cell.angle_gamma   90.00
#
_symmetry.space_group_name_H-M   'P 1'
#
loop_
_entity.id
_entity.type
_entity.pdbx_description
1 polymer ?
#
loop_
_entity_poly.entity_id
_entity_poly.type
_entity_poly.pdbx_seq_one_letter_code
_entity_poly.pdbx_strand_id
1 'polypeptide(L)' 'MSILSPLYNLPNHVLEKQKAYQNNTKPIMLRGPRAGLYVGVFGALFTVGMLSTTYGMFNLITGNKKEE' A
#
# COMPACT_ATOMS: atom_id res chain seq x y z
N MET A 1 -18.16 15.92 18.84
CA MET A 1 -16.76 16.01 19.31
C MET A 1 -16.59 14.98 20.41
N SER A 2 -15.59 14.10 20.29
CA SER A 2 -15.38 13.01 21.27
C SER A 2 -14.91 13.60 22.61
N ILE A 3 -15.43 13.07 23.72
CA ILE A 3 -15.18 13.53 25.09
C ILE A 3 -13.69 13.35 25.49
N LEU A 4 -12.94 12.55 24.73
CA LEU A 4 -11.51 12.27 24.96
C LEU A 4 -10.57 13.13 24.11
N SER A 5 -11.07 14.02 23.25
CA SER A 5 -10.24 14.93 22.45
C SER A 5 -9.23 15.77 23.26
N PRO A 6 -9.50 16.21 24.51
CA PRO A 6 -8.53 16.97 25.31
C PRO A 6 -7.41 16.13 25.93
N LEU A 7 -7.57 14.81 26.09
CA LEU A 7 -6.56 13.96 26.72
C LEU A 7 -5.37 13.65 25.80
N TYR A 8 -5.53 13.83 24.49
CA TYR A 8 -4.52 13.52 23.50
C TYR A 8 -4.16 14.81 22.74
N ASN A 9 -3.14 15.51 23.21
CA ASN A 9 -2.59 16.68 22.53
C ASN A 9 -1.84 16.23 21.25
N LEU A 10 -2.59 15.89 20.19
CA LEU A 10 -1.99 15.74 18.86
C LEU A 10 -1.65 17.13 18.33
N PRO A 11 -0.37 17.44 18.10
CA PRO A 11 -0.01 18.63 17.35
C PRO A 11 -0.63 18.61 15.95
N ASN A 12 -1.21 19.75 15.54
CA ASN A 12 -1.78 19.90 14.20
C ASN A 12 -0.67 20.11 13.16
N HIS A 13 -0.40 19.09 12.36
CA HIS A 13 0.60 19.11 11.27
C HIS A 13 -0.01 19.22 9.86
N VAL A 14 -1.27 19.67 9.72
CA VAL A 14 -1.97 19.67 8.42
C VAL A 14 -1.27 20.58 7.40
N LEU A 15 -0.96 21.83 7.77
CA LEU A 15 -0.31 22.79 6.86
C LEU A 15 1.09 22.34 6.42
N GLU A 16 1.84 21.72 7.35
CA GLU A 16 3.16 21.16 7.07
C GLU A 16 3.06 20.03 6.03
N LYS A 17 2.13 19.09 6.22
CA LYS A 17 1.87 18.00 5.27
C LYS A 17 1.40 18.54 3.93
N GLN A 18 0.51 19.53 3.91
CA GLN A 18 0.06 20.15 2.65
C GLN A 18 1.22 20.73 1.86
N LYS A 19 2.10 21.52 2.49
CA LYS A 19 3.31 22.05 1.85
C LYS A 19 4.22 20.93 1.35
N ALA A 20 4.46 19.90 2.16
CA ALA A 20 5.32 18.77 1.78
C ALA A 20 4.77 17.99 0.58
N TYR A 21 3.45 17.79 0.49
CA TYR A 21 2.82 17.06 -0.62
C TYR A 21 2.64 17.93 -1.87
N GLN A 22 2.38 19.23 -1.72
CA GLN A 22 2.18 20.15 -2.86
C GLN A 22 3.51 20.55 -3.51
N ASN A 23 4.59 20.69 -2.73
CA ASN A 23 5.93 21.02 -3.25
C ASN A 23 6.66 19.82 -3.89
N ASN A 24 6.07 18.62 -3.84
CA ASN A 24 6.69 17.40 -4.35
C ASN A 24 6.12 17.04 -5.72
N THR A 25 6.99 16.96 -6.73
CA THR A 25 6.62 16.61 -8.12
C THR A 25 6.48 15.10 -8.37
N LYS A 26 6.88 14.25 -7.41
CA LYS A 26 6.72 12.79 -7.51
C LYS A 26 5.24 12.41 -7.70
N PRO A 27 4.94 11.23 -8.26
CA PRO A 27 3.58 10.69 -8.27
C PRO A 27 2.98 10.64 -6.86
N ILE A 28 1.67 10.88 -6.72
CA ILE A 28 1.01 11.06 -5.41
C ILE A 28 1.27 9.89 -4.45
N MET A 29 1.28 8.66 -4.96
CA MET A 29 1.53 7.43 -4.19
C MET A 29 2.95 7.35 -3.61
N LEU A 30 3.91 8.14 -4.12
CA LEU A 30 5.32 8.17 -3.71
C LEU A 30 5.69 9.43 -2.91
N ARG A 31 4.76 10.34 -2.64
CA ARG A 31 5.06 11.63 -1.97
C ARG A 31 5.28 11.51 -0.47
N GLY A 32 4.74 10.47 0.15
CA GLY A 32 4.85 10.26 1.59
C GLY A 32 6.27 9.83 2.02
N PRO A 33 6.70 10.16 3.25
CA PRO A 33 8.04 9.83 3.74
C PRO A 33 8.32 8.31 3.80
N ARG A 34 7.27 7.50 4.00
CA ARG A 34 7.35 6.02 4.03
C ARG A 34 6.76 5.38 2.78
N ALA A 35 6.49 6.16 1.74
CA ALA A 35 5.78 5.68 0.56
C ALA A 35 6.53 4.56 -0.17
N GLY A 36 7.87 4.62 -0.23
CA GLY A 36 8.68 3.56 -0.82
C GLY A 36 8.48 2.19 -0.16
N LEU A 37 8.36 2.17 1.18
CA LEU A 37 8.08 0.94 1.92
C LEU A 37 6.67 0.42 1.58
N TYR A 38 5.64 1.27 1.65
CA TYR A 38 4.26 0.84 1.40
C TYR A 38 4.04 0.38 -0.04
N VAL A 39 4.48 1.18 -1.02
CA VAL A 39 4.34 0.85 -2.44
C VAL A 39 5.21 -0.36 -2.81
N GLY A 40 6.41 -0.48 -2.24
CA GLY A 40 7.29 -1.62 -2.46
C GLY A 40 6.70 -2.93 -1.92
N VAL A 41 6.23 -2.94 -0.66
CA VAL A 41 5.57 -4.11 -0.07
C VAL A 41 4.30 -4.49 -0.83
N PHE A 42 3.48 -3.50 -1.20
CA PHE A 42 2.32 -3.74 -2.04
C PHE A 42 2.71 -4.38 -3.38
N GLY A 43 3.71 -3.83 -4.07
CA GLY A 43 4.19 -4.35 -5.35
C GLY A 43 4.66 -5.80 -5.23
N ALA A 44 5.43 -6.13 -4.18
CA ALA A 44 5.90 -7.49 -3.95
C ALA A 44 4.76 -8.48 -3.74
N LEU A 45 3.82 -8.17 -2.84
CA LEU A 45 2.66 -9.02 -2.56
C LEU A 45 1.76 -9.18 -3.80
N PHE A 46 1.54 -8.09 -4.52
CA PHE A 46 0.77 -8.11 -5.75
C PHE A 46 1.41 -9.01 -6.81
N THR A 47 2.71 -8.87 -7.06
CA THR A 47 3.42 -9.70 -8.04
C THR A 47 3.35 -11.18 -7.67
N VAL A 48 3.60 -11.53 -6.40
CA VAL A 48 3.50 -12.93 -5.95
C VAL A 48 2.08 -13.47 -6.13
N GLY A 49 1.06 -12.69 -5.75
CA GLY A 49 -0.35 -13.07 -5.92
C GLY A 49 -0.72 -13.28 -7.39
N MET A 50 -0.26 -12.41 -8.28
CA MET A 50 -0.51 -12.54 -9.72
C MET A 50 0.17 -13.78 -10.30
N LEU A 51 1.45 -14.03 -9.97
CA LEU A 51 2.16 -15.23 -10.41
C LEU A 51 1.47 -16.51 -9.93
N SER A 52 1.05 -16.55 -8.67
CA SER A 52 0.30 -17.69 -8.12
C SER A 52 -1.03 -17.90 -8.85
N THR A 53 -1.73 -16.82 -9.20
CA THR A 53 -3.00 -16.88 -9.92
C THR A 53 -2.81 -17.38 -11.35
N THR A 54 -1.82 -16.86 -12.08
CA THR A 54 -1.50 -17.31 -13.43
C THR A 54 -1.05 -18.78 -13.44
N TYR A 55 -0.23 -19.19 -12.47
CA TYR A 55 0.17 -20.58 -12.31
C TYR A 55 -1.01 -21.51 -12.00
N GLY A 56 -1.90 -21.10 -11.09
CA GLY A 56 -3.14 -21.83 -10.81
C GLY A 56 -4.02 -21.99 -12.04
N MET A 57 -4.19 -20.92 -12.82
CA MET A 57 -4.94 -20.95 -14.08
C MET A 57 -4.30 -21.89 -15.12
N PHE A 58 -2.97 -21.87 -15.23
CA PHE A 58 -2.25 -22.80 -16.12
C PHE A 58 -2.49 -24.26 -15.72
N ASN A 59 -2.45 -24.58 -14.43
CA ASN A 59 -2.73 -25.93 -13.93
C ASN A 59 -4.19 -26.35 -14.18
N LEU A 60 -5.15 -25.43 -14.04
CA LEU A 60 -6.56 -25.69 -14.37
C LEU A 60 -6.76 -26.02 -15.85
N ILE A 61 -6.09 -25.29 -16.75
CA ILE A 61 -6.17 -25.52 -18.20
C ILE A 61 -5.52 -26.85 -18.58
N THR A 62 -4.37 -27.16 -18.00
CA THR A 62 -3.60 -28.37 -18.33
C THR A 62 -4.13 -29.63 -17.63
N GLY A 63 -5.09 -29.48 -16.71
CA GLY A 63 -5.66 -30.60 -15.96
C GLY A 63 -4.72 -31.19 -14.91
N ASN A 64 -3.63 -30.50 -14.59
CA ASN A 64 -2.68 -30.91 -13.56
C ASN A 64 -3.34 -30.77 -12.19
N LYS A 65 -3.80 -31.90 -11.64
CA LYS A 65 -4.26 -31.98 -10.26
C LYS A 65 -3.03 -31.94 -9.36
N LYS A 66 -3.01 -31.03 -8.38
CA LYS A 66 -2.11 -31.21 -7.24
C LYS A 66 -2.59 -32.49 -6.52
N GLU A 67 -1.77 -33.52 -6.56
CA GLU A 67 -1.92 -34.66 -5.66
C GLU A 67 -1.69 -34.14 -4.23
N GLU A 68 -2.70 -34.34 -3.38
CA GLU A 68 -2.69 -33.99 -1.95
C GLU A 68 -1.68 -34.84 -1.16
#